data_AF-A0A2V5VLJ1-F1
#
_entry.id   AF-A0A2V5VLJ1-F1
#
_cell.length_a   1.000
_cell.length_b   1.000
_cell.length_c   1.000
_cell.angle_alpha   90.00
_cell.angle_beta   90.00
_cell.angle_gamma   90.00
#
_symmetry.space_group_name_H-M   'P 1'
#
loop_
_entity.id
_entity.type
_entity.pdbx_description
1 polymer ?
#
loop_
_entity_poly.entity_id
_entity_poly.type
_entity_poly.pdbx_seq_one_letter_code
_entity_poly.pdbx_strand_id
1 'polypeptide(L)'
;MGTSTMAEPPKTSGLDGSLAPPEREDLIPTRESLLSRLKDWEDRESWQDFFDTYWRLIYGIARKAGLSDAEAQDIVQETVISVARKIEGFKYDPAICSF
;
A
#
# COMPACT_ATOMS: atom_id res chain seq x y z
N MET A 1 -28.96 56.14 -6.75
CA MET A 1 -28.21 55.50 -7.86
C MET A 1 -28.90 54.18 -8.12
N GLY A 2 -29.55 54.07 -9.27
CA GLY A 2 -30.52 53.01 -9.58
C GLY A 2 -29.85 51.71 -10.03
N THR A 3 -30.50 50.61 -9.67
CA THR A 3 -30.25 49.26 -10.14
C THR A 3 -31.02 49.00 -11.44
N SER A 4 -30.32 48.70 -12.53
CA SER A 4 -30.84 48.16 -13.80
C SER A 4 -29.61 47.89 -14.69
N THR A 5 -29.44 46.86 -15.49
CA THR A 5 -30.15 45.63 -15.85
C THR A 5 -29.22 44.95 -16.86
N MET A 6 -29.04 43.62 -16.83
CA MET A 6 -28.95 42.81 -18.05
C MET A 6 -29.04 41.32 -17.71
N ALA A 7 -30.04 40.67 -18.27
CA ALA A 7 -30.31 39.23 -18.18
C ALA A 7 -29.78 38.49 -19.42
N GLU A 8 -29.22 37.28 -19.18
CA GLU A 8 -29.19 36.02 -19.97
C GLU A 8 -28.56 35.98 -21.40
N PRO A 9 -28.03 34.81 -21.90
CA PRO A 9 -28.44 33.42 -21.62
C PRO A 9 -27.32 32.39 -21.32
N PRO A 10 -27.69 31.15 -20.93
CA PRO A 10 -26.77 30.06 -20.59
C PRO A 10 -26.07 29.48 -21.82
N LYS A 11 -24.74 29.34 -21.75
CA LYS A 11 -23.99 28.44 -22.63
C LYS A 11 -24.01 27.04 -22.02
N THR A 12 -25.01 26.24 -22.38
CA THR A 12 -24.90 24.78 -22.37
C THR A 12 -23.88 24.37 -23.44
N SER A 13 -22.72 23.90 -23.01
CA SER A 13 -21.75 23.21 -23.86
C SER A 13 -21.17 22.04 -23.08
N GLY A 14 -21.40 20.83 -23.60
CA GLY A 14 -20.65 19.63 -23.25
C GLY A 14 -21.27 18.79 -22.16
N LEU A 15 -22.24 17.96 -22.54
CA LEU A 15 -22.33 16.61 -22.00
C LEU A 15 -21.05 15.88 -22.44
N ASP A 16 -19.96 16.00 -21.67
CA ASP A 16 -18.95 14.96 -21.66
C ASP A 16 -19.39 13.93 -20.63
N GLY A 17 -19.89 12.81 -21.13
CA GLY A 17 -20.04 11.61 -20.35
C GLY A 17 -18.65 11.07 -20.03
N SER A 18 -17.96 11.66 -19.06
CA SER A 18 -16.92 10.95 -18.34
C SER A 18 -17.59 10.30 -17.14
N LEU A 19 -17.96 9.04 -17.33
CA LEU A 19 -18.10 8.05 -16.28
C LEU A 19 -16.85 8.15 -15.40
N ALA A 20 -16.91 8.97 -14.34
CA ALA A 20 -15.99 8.83 -13.23
C ALA A 20 -16.16 7.37 -12.77
N PRO A 21 -15.11 6.53 -12.86
CA PRO A 21 -15.16 5.22 -12.25
C PRO A 21 -15.49 5.42 -10.77
N PRO A 22 -16.23 4.49 -10.13
CA PRO A 22 -16.35 4.54 -8.67
C PRO A 22 -14.94 4.63 -8.11
N GLU A 23 -14.65 5.71 -7.39
CA GLU A 23 -13.33 6.00 -6.83
C GLU A 23 -13.07 4.99 -5.73
N ARG A 24 -12.66 3.79 -6.15
CA ARG A 24 -11.92 2.75 -5.44
C ARG A 24 -12.07 2.83 -3.92
N GLU A 25 -13.30 2.61 -3.47
CA GLU A 25 -13.56 2.11 -2.13
C GLU A 25 -12.64 0.89 -1.92
N ASP A 26 -11.91 0.91 -0.80
CA ASP A 26 -11.24 -0.24 -0.20
C ASP A 26 -9.88 -0.69 -0.76
N LEU A 27 -8.98 0.25 -1.09
CA LEU A 27 -7.55 -0.05 -0.86
C LEU A 27 -7.38 -0.14 0.65
N ILE A 28 -7.17 -1.34 1.21
CA ILE A 28 -6.93 -1.54 2.65
C ILE A 28 -5.83 -0.55 3.10
N PRO A 29 -6.17 0.56 3.79
CA PRO A 29 -5.28 1.73 3.89
C PRO A 29 -4.00 1.45 4.69
N THR A 30 -3.97 0.36 5.44
CA THR A 30 -2.90 0.04 6.39
C THR A 30 -1.70 -0.64 5.74
N ARG A 31 -1.88 -1.48 4.71
CA ARG A 31 -0.75 -2.19 4.07
C ARG A 31 -0.04 -1.31 3.05
N GLU A 32 -0.77 -0.48 2.30
CA GLU A 32 -0.16 0.44 1.35
C GLU A 32 0.66 1.53 2.07
N SER A 33 0.10 2.12 3.13
CA SER A 33 0.81 3.14 3.91
C SER A 33 2.06 2.57 4.61
N LEU A 34 2.00 1.34 5.15
CA LEU A 34 3.17 0.65 5.70
C LEU A 34 4.22 0.37 4.62
N LEU A 35 3.81 -0.16 3.45
CA LEU A 35 4.73 -0.46 2.33
C LEU A 35 5.34 0.80 1.73
N SER A 36 4.61 1.92 1.71
CA SER A 36 5.14 3.19 1.25
C SER A 36 6.19 3.76 2.19
N ARG A 37 6.03 3.59 3.51
CA ARG A 37 7.03 3.99 4.52
C ARG A 37 8.25 3.09 4.50
N LEU A 38 8.08 1.80 4.24
CA LEU A 38 9.20 0.84 4.10
C LEU A 38 10.16 1.15 2.95
N LYS A 39 9.78 2.00 1.98
CA LYS A 39 10.70 2.49 0.95
C LYS A 39 11.79 3.39 1.52
N ASP A 40 11.51 4.04 2.65
CA ASP A 40 12.50 4.77 3.40
C ASP A 40 13.29 3.81 4.30
N TRP A 41 14.57 3.62 3.99
CA TRP A 41 15.45 2.77 4.78
C TRP A 41 15.85 3.42 6.13
N GLU A 42 15.67 4.73 6.27
CA GLU A 42 15.95 5.45 7.51
C GLU A 42 14.79 5.34 8.52
N ASP A 43 13.58 4.98 8.06
CA ASP A 43 12.41 4.75 8.90
C ASP A 43 12.48 3.39 9.62
N ARG A 44 13.34 3.33 10.63
CA ARG A 44 13.50 2.13 11.48
C ARG A 44 12.22 1.74 12.19
N GLU A 45 11.33 2.68 12.50
CA GLU A 45 10.08 2.39 13.22
C GLU A 45 9.12 1.58 12.33
N SER A 46 8.94 2.03 11.08
CA SER A 46 8.14 1.28 10.10
C SER A 46 8.75 -0.09 9.78
N TRP A 47 10.07 -0.21 9.74
CA TRP A 47 10.77 -1.49 9.60
C TRP A 47 10.59 -2.42 10.79
N GLN A 48 10.59 -1.87 12.01
CA GLN A 48 10.34 -2.62 13.24
C GLN A 48 8.90 -3.15 13.30
N ASP A 49 7.92 -2.32 12.95
CA ASP A 49 6.49 -2.69 12.91
C ASP A 49 6.21 -3.78 11.87
N PHE A 50 6.81 -3.63 10.67
CA PHE A 50 6.78 -4.67 9.64
C PHE A 50 7.39 -5.97 10.15
N PHE A 51 8.57 -5.91 10.77
CA PHE A 51 9.21 -7.09 11.32
C PHE A 51 8.31 -7.75 12.37
N ASP A 52 7.84 -7.01 13.38
CA ASP A 52 7.02 -7.52 14.50
C ASP A 52 5.73 -8.21 14.01
N THR A 53 5.14 -7.66 12.95
CA THR A 53 3.92 -8.20 12.33
C THR A 53 4.16 -9.55 11.64
N TYR A 54 5.26 -9.70 10.89
CA TYR A 54 5.43 -10.84 9.97
C TYR A 54 6.44 -11.90 10.43
N TRP A 55 7.35 -11.59 11.36
CA TRP A 55 8.39 -12.53 11.78
C TRP A 55 7.81 -13.83 12.36
N ARG A 56 6.72 -13.74 13.14
CA ARG A 56 6.06 -14.91 13.75
C ARG A 56 5.43 -15.83 12.71
N LEU A 57 4.90 -15.25 11.63
CA LEU A 57 4.32 -16.01 10.52
C LEU A 57 5.41 -16.78 9.78
N ILE A 58 6.49 -16.10 9.40
CA ILE A 58 7.61 -16.70 8.67
C ILE A 58 8.28 -17.77 9.53
N TYR A 59 8.54 -17.46 10.79
CA TYR A 59 9.09 -18.41 11.76
C TYR A 59 8.18 -19.63 11.94
N GLY A 60 6.88 -19.41 12.09
CA GLY A 60 5.90 -20.49 12.23
C GLY A 60 5.84 -21.40 11.00
N ILE A 61 5.96 -20.86 9.79
CA ILE A 61 6.04 -21.63 8.55
C ILE A 61 7.33 -22.45 8.51
N ALA A 62 8.48 -21.85 8.84
CA ALA A 62 9.76 -22.55 8.87
C ALA A 62 9.76 -23.71 9.88
N ARG A 63 9.22 -23.48 11.08
CA ARG A 63 9.06 -24.52 12.11
C ARG A 63 8.09 -25.62 11.67
N LYS A 64 7.00 -25.27 10.99
CA LYS A 64 6.06 -26.25 10.40
C LYS A 64 6.68 -27.07 9.27
N ALA A 65 7.65 -26.50 8.55
CA ALA A 65 8.43 -27.21 7.54
C ALA A 65 9.46 -28.19 8.15
N GLY A 66 9.58 -28.25 9.48
CA GLY A 66 10.49 -29.16 10.18
C GLY A 66 11.89 -28.58 10.43
N LEU A 67 12.13 -27.33 10.06
CA LEU A 67 13.43 -26.65 10.26
C LEU A 67 13.70 -26.41 11.75
N SER A 68 14.96 -26.50 12.17
CA SER A 68 15.41 -26.16 13.52
C SER A 68 15.13 -24.69 13.87
N ASP A 69 15.26 -24.32 15.14
CA ASP A 69 15.09 -22.91 15.55
C ASP A 69 16.10 -21.99 14.86
N ALA A 70 17.36 -22.43 14.73
CA ALA A 70 18.41 -21.69 14.06
C ALA A 70 18.10 -21.49 12.57
N GLU A 71 17.68 -22.56 11.88
CA GLU A 71 17.26 -22.46 10.47
C GLU A 71 16.02 -21.58 10.31
N ALA A 72 15.06 -21.66 11.23
CA ALA A 72 13.88 -20.81 11.17
C ALA A 72 14.22 -19.32 11.39
N GLN A 73 15.19 -19.01 12.25
CA GLN A 73 15.70 -17.65 12.43
C GLN A 73 16.44 -17.15 11.18
N ASP A 74 17.25 -18.00 10.54
CA ASP A 74 17.95 -17.69 9.29
C ASP A 74 16.96 -17.36 8.17
N ILE A 75 15.91 -18.17 8.01
CA ILE A 75 14.84 -17.95 7.02
C ILE A 75 14.10 -16.63 7.27
N VAL A 76 13.80 -16.29 8.53
CA VAL A 76 13.19 -15.00 8.87
C VAL A 76 14.10 -13.85 8.40
N GLN A 77 15.40 -13.94 8.71
CA GLN A 77 16.36 -12.89 8.37
C GLN A 77 16.49 -12.73 6.85
N GLU A 78 16.71 -13.82 6.11
CA GLU A 78 16.83 -13.83 4.66
C GLU A 78 15.55 -13.31 3.96
N THR A 79 14.38 -13.66 4.49
CA THR A 79 13.10 -13.16 3.98
C THR A 79 12.98 -11.65 4.14
N VAL A 80 13.28 -11.14 5.34
CA VAL A 80 13.19 -9.70 5.64
C VAL A 80 14.21 -8.91 4.81
N ILE A 81 15.45 -9.39 4.69
CA ILE A 81 16.47 -8.78 3.82
C ILE A 81 16.02 -8.78 2.36
N SER A 82 15.42 -9.89 1.89
CA SER A 82 14.89 -9.99 0.53
C SER A 82 13.75 -9.01 0.27
N VAL A 83 12.87 -8.79 1.25
CA VAL A 83 11.81 -7.77 1.16
C VAL A 83 12.41 -6.37 1.11
N ALA A 84 13.38 -6.05 1.98
CA ALA A 84 14.06 -4.75 1.98
C ALA A 84 14.73 -4.44 0.64
N ARG A 85 15.43 -5.40 0.06
CA ARG A 85 16.05 -5.21 -1.27
C ARG A 85 15.01 -5.04 -2.39
N LYS A 86 13.83 -5.63 -2.26
CA LYS A 86 12.78 -5.56 -3.29
C LYS A 86 11.87 -4.34 -3.14
N ILE A 87 11.69 -3.82 -1.92
CA ILE A 87 10.75 -2.72 -1.66
C ILE A 87 11.14 -1.42 -2.38
N GLU A 88 12.44 -1.19 -2.58
CA GLU A 88 12.96 -0.07 -3.38
C GLU A 88 12.37 -0.04 -4.80
N GLY A 89 12.21 -1.21 -5.42
CA GLY A 89 11.62 -1.37 -6.75
C GLY A 89 10.13 -1.74 -6.74
N PHE A 90 9.53 -1.94 -5.57
CA PHE A 90 8.18 -2.45 -5.46
C PHE A 90 7.16 -1.35 -5.83
N LYS A 91 6.45 -1.60 -6.93
CA LYS A 91 5.19 -0.92 -7.24
C LYS A 91 4.07 -1.77 -6.65
N TYR A 92 3.35 -1.20 -5.70
CA TYR A 92 2.14 -1.79 -5.18
C TYR A 92 1.13 -1.94 -6.33
N ASP A 93 0.74 -3.18 -6.61
CA ASP A 93 -0.32 -3.49 -7.56
C ASP A 93 -1.56 -3.95 -6.79
N PRO A 94 -2.60 -3.11 -6.72
CA PRO A 94 -3.79 -3.41 -5.93
C PRO A 94 -4.61 -4.58 -6.47
N ALA A 95 -4.34 -5.06 -7.70
CA ALA A 95 -5.07 -6.18 -8.29
C ALA A 95 -4.55 -7.56 -7.85
N ILE A 96 -3.37 -7.63 -7.20
CA ILE A 96 -2.68 -8.89 -6.90
C ILE A 96 -2.80 -9.31 -5.41
N CYS A 97 -3.16 -8.38 -4.51
CA CYS A 97 -3.22 -8.63 -3.07
C CYS A 97 -4.57 -8.25 -2.46
N SER A 98 -5.63 -8.95 -2.86
CA SER A 98 -6.90 -9.03 -2.12
C SER A 98 -6.94 -10.34 -1.32
N PHE A 99 -6.84 -10.23 0.00
CA PHE A 99 -7.13 -11.31 0.96
C PHE A 99 -7.80 -10.70 2.19
#